data_AF-A0A7W8HAT7-F1
#
_entry.id   AF-A0A7W8HAT7-F1
#
_cell.length_a   1.000
_cell.length_b   1.000
_cell.length_c   1.000
_cell.angle_alpha   90.00
_cell.angle_beta   90.00
_cell.angle_gamma   90.00
#
_symmetry.space_group_name_H-M   'P 1'
#
loop_
_entity.id
_entity.type
_entity.pdbx_description
1 polymer ?
#
loop_
_entity_poly.entity_id
_entity_poly.type
_entity_poly.pdbx_seq_one_letter_code
_entity_poly.pdbx_strand_id
1 'polypeptide(L)'
;MKHHILCGFIAAAVLVTGIPAYASQTADETVVQTEAQEEIKENTQEGMVRGFVRRLYEIVLGRPADEKGLEEWTANLLNGTEQGAKVAQGFIDSPEFKAKNLSDTEYLQVLYRTCLNREGDVPGMAQWQAVLDSGMSRLWVFKGFVESDEFTQICQSYGIERGNAQLTAPMDMNENVTKFVVRCYRLCLGRDADTDGLNAWCSQLLGGANTAKEAAYGFVFSTEFQHSGISDEEFVKVMYELFLDRQWDDEGLDNWVNILQNNSRYYVFNGFADSAEFDQLCQSYGLQARTFAEKELDSYVMQVLGQITNESMTQEQKLRACYDWLMQQCSYKAVFGSVPDGYTFEQWYAINMFKERRGNCYSYASALLAMAKRIGYEDAVMIKGYFQGPTGKVTNTWSPHAWVEIGGLKYDPQQAAEHGYDCFGNPNSPVPYKYPDA
;
A
#
# COMPACT_ATOMS: atom_id res chain seq x y z
N MET A 1 68.89 6.49 -18.35
CA MET A 1 70.12 5.90 -18.94
C MET A 1 70.81 5.10 -17.86
N LYS A 2 71.15 3.83 -18.16
CA LYS A 2 72.41 3.10 -17.88
C LYS A 2 73.03 3.29 -16.49
N HIS A 3 73.53 2.31 -15.76
CA HIS A 3 73.91 0.90 -15.95
C HIS A 3 74.44 0.49 -14.55
N HIS A 4 74.23 -0.73 -14.05
CA HIS A 4 75.24 -1.82 -14.03
C HIS A 4 76.64 -1.35 -13.55
N ILE A 5 77.36 -1.98 -12.60
CA ILE A 5 77.68 -3.42 -12.48
C ILE A 5 78.71 -3.64 -11.32
N LEU A 6 78.67 -4.82 -10.66
CA LEU A 6 79.78 -5.60 -10.03
C LEU A 6 80.59 -5.03 -8.83
N CYS A 7 81.25 -5.81 -7.96
CA CYS A 7 81.34 -7.25 -7.63
C CYS A 7 82.20 -7.31 -6.33
N GLY A 8 82.11 -8.37 -5.54
CA GLY A 8 83.09 -8.59 -4.46
C GLY A 8 82.79 -9.76 -3.54
N PHE A 9 83.07 -10.99 -4.02
CA PHE A 9 83.14 -12.20 -3.20
C PHE A 9 84.41 -12.20 -2.33
N ILE A 10 84.30 -12.60 -1.06
CA ILE A 10 85.35 -13.31 -0.32
C ILE A 10 84.71 -14.49 0.41
N ALA A 11 85.16 -15.69 0.05
CA ALA A 11 84.87 -16.94 0.74
C ALA A 11 85.93 -17.17 1.84
N ALA A 12 85.49 -17.65 2.99
CA ALA A 12 86.37 -18.32 3.96
C ALA A 12 85.63 -19.52 4.56
N ALA A 13 86.12 -20.71 4.21
CA ALA A 13 85.68 -21.99 4.75
C ALA A 13 86.35 -22.24 6.11
N VAL A 14 85.58 -22.70 7.10
CA VAL A 14 86.10 -23.35 8.31
C VAL A 14 85.28 -24.61 8.56
N LEU A 15 85.96 -25.76 8.52
CA LEU A 15 85.43 -27.09 8.79
C LEU A 15 85.68 -27.44 10.28
N VAL A 16 84.58 -27.48 11.03
CA VAL A 16 84.12 -28.43 12.08
C VAL A 16 85.15 -29.09 13.02
N THR A 17 84.91 -29.02 14.34
CA THR A 17 84.78 -30.22 15.22
C THR A 17 84.02 -29.92 16.54
N GLY A 18 82.87 -30.61 16.71
CA GLY A 18 82.42 -31.30 17.94
C GLY A 18 81.85 -30.51 19.14
N ILE A 19 80.52 -30.53 19.32
CA ILE A 19 79.81 -30.38 20.62
C ILE A 19 78.58 -31.33 20.62
N PRO A 20 78.22 -31.99 21.75
CA PRO A 20 77.28 -33.12 21.76
C PRO A 20 75.81 -32.72 21.79
N ALA A 21 74.96 -33.70 21.46
CA ALA A 21 73.51 -33.60 21.36
C ALA A 21 72.84 -33.10 22.66
N TYR A 22 72.09 -31.99 22.54
CA TYR A 22 71.02 -31.62 23.45
C TYR A 22 69.70 -32.04 22.79
N ALA A 23 68.85 -32.74 23.53
CA ALA A 23 67.52 -33.16 23.10
C ALA A 23 66.69 -31.91 22.70
N SER A 24 66.22 -31.91 21.45
CA SER A 24 65.39 -30.85 20.87
C SER A 24 64.02 -30.81 21.55
N GLN A 25 63.58 -29.58 21.86
CA GLN A 25 62.21 -29.18 22.15
C GLN A 25 61.32 -29.47 20.93
N THR A 26 60.81 -30.69 20.79
CA THR A 26 59.99 -31.04 19.62
C THR A 26 58.51 -30.74 19.80
N ALA A 27 58.01 -30.67 21.03
CA ALA A 27 56.58 -30.43 21.31
C ALA A 27 56.18 -28.95 21.19
N ASP A 28 57.11 -28.02 21.45
CA ASP A 28 56.85 -26.58 21.44
C ASP A 28 56.89 -26.02 19.99
N GLU A 29 57.85 -26.47 19.18
CA GLU A 29 57.94 -26.11 17.76
C GLU A 29 56.81 -26.69 16.89
N THR A 30 56.30 -27.89 17.21
CA THR A 30 55.19 -28.46 16.45
C THR A 30 53.88 -27.75 16.74
N VAL A 31 53.59 -27.41 18.00
CA VAL A 31 52.40 -26.62 18.38
C VAL A 31 52.44 -25.23 17.72
N VAL A 32 53.57 -24.53 17.81
CA VAL A 32 53.77 -23.22 17.16
C VAL A 32 53.66 -23.30 15.63
N GLN A 33 54.12 -24.38 14.99
CA GLN A 33 53.96 -24.59 13.55
C GLN A 33 52.52 -24.92 13.15
N THR A 34 51.79 -25.72 13.93
CA THR A 34 50.36 -25.96 13.68
C THR A 34 49.52 -24.71 13.90
N GLU A 35 49.77 -23.96 14.97
CA GLU A 35 49.09 -22.68 15.24
C GLU A 35 49.40 -21.66 14.13
N ALA A 36 50.66 -21.52 13.71
CA ALA A 36 51.03 -20.64 12.59
C ALA A 36 50.47 -21.11 11.23
N GLN A 37 50.32 -22.42 11.00
CA GLN A 37 49.70 -22.95 9.78
C GLN A 37 48.17 -22.78 9.76
N GLU A 38 47.51 -22.88 10.91
CA GLU A 38 46.10 -22.54 11.07
C GLU A 38 45.89 -21.02 10.88
N GLU A 39 46.74 -20.19 11.46
CA GLU A 39 46.71 -18.72 11.33
C GLU A 39 47.00 -18.26 9.88
N ILE A 40 47.91 -18.93 9.16
CA ILE A 40 48.16 -18.69 7.72
C ILE A 40 46.96 -19.15 6.86
N LYS A 41 46.32 -20.28 7.18
CA LYS A 41 45.11 -20.74 6.49
C LYS A 41 43.95 -19.76 6.68
N GLU A 42 43.75 -19.24 7.89
CA GLU A 42 42.70 -18.28 8.21
C GLU A 42 42.88 -16.92 7.51
N ASN A 43 44.13 -16.51 7.24
CA ASN A 43 44.42 -15.25 6.55
C ASN A 43 44.50 -15.37 5.01
N THR A 44 44.17 -16.54 4.45
CA THR A 44 43.94 -16.68 3.00
C THR A 44 42.53 -16.24 2.64
N GLN A 45 42.31 -15.79 1.40
CA GLN A 45 40.97 -15.48 0.90
C GLN A 45 40.01 -16.67 1.10
N GLU A 46 40.47 -17.89 0.81
CA GLU A 46 39.71 -19.11 1.05
C GLU A 46 39.35 -19.30 2.53
N GLY A 47 40.31 -19.09 3.45
CA GLY A 47 40.07 -19.13 4.89
C GLY A 47 39.03 -18.13 5.37
N MET A 48 39.09 -16.89 4.88
CA MET A 48 38.11 -15.86 5.18
C MET A 48 36.70 -16.23 4.67
N VAL A 49 36.60 -16.75 3.44
CA VAL A 49 35.32 -17.23 2.88
C VAL A 49 34.78 -18.43 3.65
N ARG A 50 35.64 -19.38 4.07
CA ARG A 50 35.24 -20.48 4.96
C ARG A 50 34.73 -19.95 6.30
N GLY A 51 35.34 -18.90 6.85
CA GLY A 51 34.87 -18.19 8.04
C GLY A 51 33.47 -17.60 7.85
N PHE A 52 33.22 -16.94 6.72
CA PHE A 52 31.89 -16.45 6.35
C PHE A 52 30.86 -17.57 6.30
N VAL A 53 31.17 -18.69 5.65
CA VAL A 53 30.26 -19.85 5.55
C VAL A 53 30.00 -20.48 6.92
N ARG A 54 31.04 -20.68 7.75
CA ARG A 54 30.89 -21.19 9.12
C ARG A 54 29.94 -20.32 9.95
N ARG A 55 30.06 -19.00 9.83
CA ARG A 55 29.16 -18.05 10.49
C ARG A 55 27.69 -18.27 10.10
N LEU A 56 27.41 -18.60 8.83
CA LEU A 56 26.04 -18.93 8.39
C LEU A 56 25.53 -20.19 9.09
N TYR A 57 26.32 -21.27 9.12
CA TYR A 57 25.93 -22.52 9.80
C TYR A 57 25.72 -22.31 11.31
N GLU A 58 26.65 -21.64 11.97
CA GLU A 58 26.64 -21.49 13.43
C GLU A 58 25.51 -20.58 13.90
N ILE A 59 25.28 -19.45 13.23
CA ILE A 59 24.31 -18.45 13.67
C ILE A 59 22.91 -18.76 13.12
N VAL A 60 22.81 -19.08 11.83
CA VAL A 60 21.51 -19.31 11.20
C VAL A 60 21.02 -20.70 11.59
N LEU A 61 21.83 -21.75 11.40
CA LEU A 61 21.39 -23.13 11.64
C LEU A 61 21.61 -23.59 13.09
N GLY A 62 22.52 -22.96 13.84
CA GLY A 62 22.81 -23.34 15.24
C GLY A 62 23.65 -24.61 15.36
N ARG A 63 24.44 -24.94 14.33
CA ARG A 63 25.29 -26.14 14.30
C ARG A 63 26.58 -25.86 13.50
N PRO A 64 27.66 -26.63 13.73
CA PRO A 64 28.84 -26.54 12.87
C PRO A 64 28.52 -26.97 11.43
N ALA A 65 29.26 -26.41 10.47
CA ALA A 65 29.21 -26.84 9.08
C ALA A 65 29.74 -28.27 8.95
N ASP A 66 29.09 -29.08 8.12
CA ASP A 66 29.69 -30.31 7.64
C ASP A 66 30.76 -29.98 6.58
N GLU A 67 31.82 -30.79 6.49
CA GLU A 67 32.99 -30.46 5.65
C GLU A 67 32.60 -30.31 4.18
N LYS A 68 31.70 -31.18 3.69
CA LYS A 68 31.23 -31.13 2.31
C LYS A 68 30.48 -29.82 2.01
N GLY A 69 29.51 -29.45 2.85
CA GLY A 69 28.78 -28.20 2.70
C GLY A 69 29.69 -26.98 2.81
N LEU A 70 30.65 -26.99 3.74
CA LEU A 70 31.64 -25.93 3.88
C LEU A 70 32.50 -25.76 2.61
N GLU A 71 33.00 -26.86 2.05
CA GLU A 71 33.76 -26.85 0.79
C GLU A 71 32.92 -26.34 -0.39
N GLU A 72 31.70 -26.86 -0.57
CA GLU A 72 30.81 -26.49 -1.68
C GLU A 72 30.44 -25.00 -1.67
N TRP A 73 29.97 -24.46 -0.53
CA TRP A 73 29.61 -23.05 -0.42
C TRP A 73 30.81 -22.13 -0.57
N THR A 74 31.97 -22.52 -0.04
CA THR A 74 33.21 -21.76 -0.19
C THR A 74 33.61 -21.67 -1.66
N ALA A 75 33.59 -22.81 -2.37
CA ALA A 75 33.93 -22.84 -3.79
C ALA A 75 32.99 -21.97 -4.63
N ASN A 76 31.68 -22.04 -4.37
CA ASN A 76 30.66 -21.25 -5.08
C ASN A 76 30.81 -19.74 -4.88
N LEU A 77 31.30 -19.31 -3.72
CA LEU A 77 31.56 -17.89 -3.44
C LEU A 77 32.88 -17.41 -4.06
N LEU A 78 33.93 -18.25 -4.06
CA LEU A 78 35.23 -17.90 -4.62
C LEU A 78 35.22 -17.86 -6.16
N ASN A 79 34.45 -18.74 -6.80
CA ASN A 79 34.35 -18.80 -8.27
C ASN A 79 33.27 -17.86 -8.83
N GLY A 80 32.50 -17.18 -7.97
CA GLY A 80 31.41 -16.28 -8.35
C GLY A 80 30.17 -16.96 -8.94
N THR A 81 29.99 -18.27 -8.76
CA THR A 81 28.74 -18.95 -9.17
C THR A 81 27.58 -18.61 -8.25
N GLU A 82 27.86 -18.19 -7.02
CA GLU A 82 26.89 -17.64 -6.07
C GLU A 82 27.42 -16.36 -5.42
N GLN A 83 26.48 -15.57 -4.89
CA GLN A 83 26.75 -14.28 -4.25
C GLN A 83 26.46 -14.34 -2.76
N GLY A 84 27.17 -13.56 -1.95
CA GLY A 84 27.06 -13.56 -0.49
C GLY A 84 25.63 -13.36 0.01
N ALA A 85 24.89 -12.41 -0.57
CA ALA A 85 23.47 -12.17 -0.26
C ALA A 85 22.60 -13.39 -0.60
N LYS A 86 22.85 -14.06 -1.73
CA LYS A 86 22.06 -15.20 -2.17
C LYS A 86 22.30 -16.44 -1.32
N VAL A 87 23.56 -16.69 -0.95
CA VAL A 87 23.92 -17.76 -0.02
C VAL A 87 23.29 -17.49 1.35
N ALA A 88 23.45 -16.30 1.92
CA ALA A 88 22.84 -15.95 3.20
C ALA A 88 21.31 -16.10 3.18
N GLN A 89 20.67 -15.66 2.09
CA GLN A 89 19.23 -15.84 1.89
C GLN A 89 18.86 -17.33 1.89
N GLY A 90 19.60 -18.19 1.18
CA GLY A 90 19.34 -19.62 1.12
C GLY A 90 19.36 -20.30 2.49
N PHE A 91 20.27 -19.88 3.38
CA PHE A 91 20.30 -20.36 4.77
C PHE A 91 19.08 -19.90 5.57
N ILE A 92 18.69 -18.63 5.44
CA ILE A 92 17.52 -18.05 6.13
C ILE A 92 16.20 -18.63 5.59
N ASP A 93 16.10 -18.90 4.29
CA ASP A 93 14.90 -19.45 3.68
C ASP A 93 14.79 -20.98 3.86
N SER A 94 15.82 -21.61 4.42
CA SER A 94 15.89 -23.05 4.63
C SER A 94 14.78 -23.55 5.58
N PRO A 95 14.26 -24.77 5.36
CA PRO A 95 13.34 -25.40 6.31
C PRO A 95 13.92 -25.51 7.73
N GLU A 96 15.24 -25.72 7.86
CA GLU A 96 15.93 -25.82 9.14
C GLU A 96 15.87 -24.50 9.92
N PHE A 97 16.08 -23.36 9.25
CA PHE A 97 15.92 -22.05 9.90
C PHE A 97 14.45 -21.75 10.22
N LYS A 98 13.55 -21.97 9.27
CA LYS A 98 12.10 -21.71 9.45
C LYS A 98 11.50 -22.52 10.60
N ALA A 99 11.98 -23.75 10.82
CA ALA A 99 11.54 -24.60 11.93
C ALA A 99 11.88 -24.05 13.31
N LYS A 100 12.83 -23.09 13.43
CA LYS A 100 13.16 -22.43 14.71
C LYS A 100 12.05 -21.50 15.20
N ASN A 101 11.13 -21.09 14.33
CA ASN A 101 9.98 -20.23 14.66
C ASN A 101 10.36 -19.00 15.50
N LEU A 102 11.43 -18.31 15.08
CA LEU A 102 11.96 -17.15 15.78
C LEU A 102 10.94 -16.01 15.81
N SER A 103 10.92 -15.26 16.92
CA SER A 103 10.31 -13.93 16.97
C SER A 103 11.02 -12.96 16.02
N ASP A 104 10.39 -11.83 15.73
CA ASP A 104 10.99 -10.79 14.90
C ASP A 104 12.27 -10.21 15.50
N THR A 105 12.29 -9.98 16.82
CA THR A 105 13.49 -9.51 17.51
C THR A 105 14.65 -10.52 17.43
N GLU A 106 14.38 -11.81 17.60
CA GLU A 106 15.41 -12.86 17.43
C GLU A 106 15.88 -12.97 15.99
N TYR A 107 14.97 -12.82 15.02
CA TYR A 107 15.31 -12.77 13.60
C TYR A 107 16.26 -11.61 13.29
N LEU A 108 16.00 -10.41 13.81
CA LEU A 108 16.88 -9.26 13.65
C LEU A 108 18.27 -9.49 14.25
N GLN A 109 18.35 -10.11 15.45
CA GLN A 109 19.64 -10.47 16.05
C GLN A 109 20.44 -11.42 15.16
N VAL A 110 19.78 -12.42 14.56
CA VAL A 110 20.40 -13.30 13.56
C VAL A 110 20.93 -12.47 12.39
N LEU A 111 20.13 -11.56 11.82
CA LEU A 111 20.60 -10.74 10.69
C LEU A 111 21.82 -9.87 11.03
N TYR A 112 21.84 -9.22 12.19
CA TYR A 112 22.99 -8.44 12.64
C TYR A 112 24.26 -9.29 12.72
N ARG A 113 24.19 -10.46 13.35
CA ARG A 113 25.39 -11.29 13.51
C ARG A 113 25.79 -11.99 12.21
N THR A 114 24.82 -12.44 11.42
CA THR A 114 25.05 -13.15 10.15
C THR A 114 25.55 -12.23 9.05
N CYS A 115 24.90 -11.08 8.86
CA CYS A 115 25.21 -10.14 7.79
C CYS A 115 26.31 -9.16 8.24
N LEU A 116 26.16 -8.53 9.40
CA LEU A 116 27.02 -7.41 9.82
C LEU A 116 28.15 -7.82 10.77
N ASN A 117 28.21 -9.10 11.16
CA ASN A 117 29.26 -9.65 12.04
C ASN A 117 29.39 -8.91 13.38
N ARG A 118 28.26 -8.42 13.92
CA ARG A 118 28.19 -7.72 15.21
C ARG A 118 26.81 -7.86 15.84
N GLU A 119 26.69 -7.47 17.11
CA GLU A 119 25.38 -7.29 17.73
C GLU A 119 24.68 -6.04 17.19
N GLY A 120 23.35 -6.08 17.17
CA GLY A 120 22.53 -4.92 16.91
C GLY A 120 22.58 -3.93 18.08
N ASP A 121 22.83 -2.66 17.77
CA ASP A 121 22.67 -1.58 18.73
C ASP A 121 21.18 -1.28 18.98
N VAL A 122 20.87 -0.68 20.14
CA VAL A 122 19.48 -0.42 20.56
C VAL A 122 18.71 0.43 19.53
N PRO A 123 19.24 1.55 19.01
CA PRO A 123 18.56 2.33 17.98
C PRO A 123 18.33 1.55 16.68
N GLY A 124 19.34 0.84 16.18
CA GLY A 124 19.23 0.06 14.95
C GLY A 124 18.21 -1.07 15.05
N MET A 125 18.22 -1.82 16.16
CA MET A 125 17.22 -2.86 16.43
C MET A 125 15.80 -2.29 16.49
N ALA A 126 15.61 -1.15 17.15
CA ALA A 126 14.30 -0.49 17.23
C ALA A 126 13.81 -0.01 15.86
N GLN A 127 14.71 0.53 15.03
CA GLN A 127 14.35 0.96 13.67
C GLN A 127 13.90 -0.22 12.80
N TRP A 128 14.63 -1.33 12.83
CA TRP A 128 14.27 -2.51 12.07
C TRP A 128 13.00 -3.20 12.58
N GLN A 129 12.80 -3.21 13.90
CA GLN A 129 11.56 -3.70 14.48
C GLN A 129 10.36 -2.86 14.00
N ALA A 130 10.50 -1.53 13.94
CA ALA A 130 9.45 -0.66 13.42
C ALA A 130 9.09 -0.94 11.94
N VAL A 131 10.05 -1.39 11.12
CA VAL A 131 9.81 -1.81 9.72
C VAL A 131 9.00 -3.11 9.66
N LEU A 132 9.31 -4.08 10.53
CA LEU A 132 8.51 -5.32 10.65
C LEU A 132 7.12 -5.01 11.19
N ASP A 133 7.04 -4.17 12.21
CA ASP A 133 5.79 -3.74 12.82
C ASP A 133 4.93 -2.95 11.82
N SER A 134 5.51 -2.31 10.80
CA SER A 134 4.74 -1.66 9.74
C SER A 134 4.18 -2.63 8.68
N GLY A 135 4.40 -3.94 8.87
CA GLY A 135 3.91 -5.03 8.03
C GLY A 135 4.80 -5.36 6.83
N MET A 136 6.03 -4.84 6.75
CA MET A 136 6.98 -5.26 5.72
C MET A 136 7.47 -6.68 5.98
N SER A 137 7.83 -7.40 4.91
CA SER A 137 8.24 -8.78 5.07
C SER A 137 9.63 -8.89 5.73
N ARG A 138 9.91 -10.05 6.35
CA ARG A 138 11.27 -10.38 6.78
C ARG A 138 12.28 -10.35 5.63
N LEU A 139 11.85 -10.65 4.40
CA LEU A 139 12.70 -10.56 3.22
C LEU A 139 13.03 -9.11 2.85
N TRP A 140 12.09 -8.18 3.03
CA TRP A 140 12.36 -6.74 2.91
C TRP A 140 13.46 -6.34 3.88
N VAL A 141 13.32 -6.70 5.16
CA VAL A 141 14.32 -6.37 6.18
C VAL A 141 15.67 -7.00 5.85
N PHE A 142 15.69 -8.29 5.50
CA PHE A 142 16.89 -8.96 5.04
C PHE A 142 17.58 -8.21 3.89
N LYS A 143 16.83 -7.76 2.89
CA LYS A 143 17.35 -6.93 1.79
C LYS A 143 18.08 -5.70 2.32
N GLY A 144 17.50 -5.00 3.29
CA GLY A 144 18.12 -3.84 3.93
C GLY A 144 19.48 -4.14 4.56
N PHE A 145 19.65 -5.32 5.17
CA PHE A 145 20.93 -5.76 5.72
C PHE A 145 21.94 -6.11 4.63
N VAL A 146 21.58 -6.97 3.68
CA VAL A 146 22.52 -7.46 2.66
C VAL A 146 22.82 -6.47 1.55
N GLU A 147 22.07 -5.37 1.47
CA GLU A 147 22.36 -4.29 0.54
C GLU A 147 22.94 -3.04 1.21
N SER A 148 23.20 -3.10 2.52
CA SER A 148 23.88 -2.05 3.27
C SER A 148 25.34 -1.87 2.86
N ASP A 149 25.89 -0.68 3.13
CA ASP A 149 27.31 -0.39 2.94
C ASP A 149 28.19 -1.27 3.82
N GLU A 150 27.73 -1.61 5.03
CA GLU A 150 28.47 -2.46 5.97
C GLU A 150 28.58 -3.90 5.46
N PHE A 151 27.48 -4.50 4.99
CA PHE A 151 27.55 -5.82 4.35
C PHE A 151 28.40 -5.79 3.08
N THR A 152 28.32 -4.70 2.32
CA THR A 152 29.16 -4.49 1.13
C THR A 152 30.65 -4.52 1.48
N GLN A 153 31.07 -3.82 2.54
CA GLN A 153 32.45 -3.82 3.02
C GLN A 153 32.90 -5.20 3.54
N ILE A 154 32.00 -5.92 4.23
CA ILE A 154 32.26 -7.29 4.69
C ILE A 154 32.52 -8.22 3.50
N CYS A 155 31.64 -8.21 2.49
CA CYS A 155 31.83 -9.01 1.28
C CYS A 155 33.14 -8.65 0.54
N GLN A 156 33.46 -7.37 0.43
CA GLN A 156 34.73 -6.91 -0.16
C GLN A 156 35.94 -7.42 0.62
N SER A 157 35.89 -7.40 1.96
CA SER A 157 36.99 -7.90 2.81
C SER A 157 37.27 -9.39 2.62
N TYR A 158 36.24 -10.17 2.30
CA TYR A 158 36.37 -11.61 1.99
C TYR A 158 36.63 -11.88 0.50
N GLY A 159 36.62 -10.84 -0.34
CA GLY A 159 36.78 -10.97 -1.79
C GLY A 159 35.64 -11.75 -2.46
N ILE A 160 34.41 -11.65 -1.95
CA ILE A 160 33.22 -12.29 -2.53
C ILE A 160 32.29 -11.26 -3.16
N GLU A 161 31.55 -11.66 -4.20
CA GLU A 161 30.51 -10.83 -4.77
C GLU A 161 29.33 -10.69 -3.79
N ARG A 162 28.99 -9.46 -3.43
CA ARG A 162 27.89 -9.18 -2.47
C ARG A 162 26.54 -9.69 -2.97
N GLY A 163 26.20 -9.38 -4.22
CA GLY A 163 24.88 -9.63 -4.79
C GLY A 163 23.76 -8.73 -4.25
N ASN A 164 22.52 -9.20 -4.36
CA ASN A 164 21.32 -8.51 -3.92
C ASN A 164 20.23 -9.51 -3.48
N ALA A 165 19.24 -9.01 -2.73
CA ALA A 165 18.02 -9.75 -2.43
C ALA A 165 16.89 -9.26 -3.33
N GLN A 166 16.29 -10.20 -4.07
CA GLN A 166 15.19 -9.90 -4.98
C GLN A 166 13.86 -10.01 -4.24
N LEU A 167 13.14 -8.89 -4.16
CA LEU A 167 11.75 -8.85 -3.69
C LEU A 167 10.83 -9.25 -4.85
N THR A 168 9.82 -10.05 -4.55
CA THR A 168 8.81 -10.49 -5.53
C THR A 168 7.38 -10.41 -4.99
N ALA A 169 7.21 -10.34 -3.67
CA ALA A 169 5.91 -10.21 -3.04
C ALA A 169 5.34 -8.79 -3.28
N PRO A 170 4.05 -8.64 -3.64
CA PRO A 170 3.40 -7.34 -3.79
C PRO A 170 3.59 -6.40 -2.59
N MET A 171 3.53 -6.92 -1.36
CA MET A 171 3.74 -6.15 -0.13
C MET A 171 5.14 -5.53 0.00
N ASP A 172 6.11 -6.01 -0.77
CA ASP A 172 7.48 -5.50 -0.72
C ASP A 172 7.78 -4.49 -1.83
N MET A 173 6.85 -4.30 -2.77
CA MET A 173 7.05 -3.43 -3.95
C MET A 173 6.94 -1.95 -3.63
N ASN A 174 6.15 -1.60 -2.61
CA ASN A 174 5.95 -0.22 -2.17
C ASN A 174 5.56 -0.19 -0.69
N GLU A 175 6.51 0.23 0.15
CA GLU A 175 6.35 0.29 1.61
C GLU A 175 5.14 1.13 2.04
N ASN A 176 4.88 2.25 1.36
CA ASN A 176 3.77 3.13 1.72
C ASN A 176 2.40 2.50 1.41
N VAL A 177 2.31 1.72 0.33
CA VAL A 177 1.10 0.96 0.00
C VAL A 177 0.84 -0.13 1.05
N THR A 178 1.88 -0.85 1.47
CA THR A 178 1.79 -1.85 2.53
C THR A 178 1.35 -1.24 3.85
N LYS A 179 1.98 -0.12 4.25
CA LYS A 179 1.59 0.64 5.45
C LYS A 179 0.13 1.09 5.41
N PHE A 180 -0.34 1.59 4.26
CA PHE A 180 -1.74 1.96 4.08
C PHE A 180 -2.69 0.77 4.28
N VAL A 181 -2.41 -0.39 3.66
CA VAL A 181 -3.23 -1.59 3.83
C VAL A 181 -3.19 -2.09 5.28
N VAL A 182 -2.02 -2.09 5.92
CA VAL A 182 -1.86 -2.48 7.33
C VAL A 182 -2.66 -1.56 8.25
N ARG A 183 -2.67 -0.24 8.01
CA ARG A 183 -3.54 0.70 8.73
C ARG A 183 -5.01 0.30 8.58
N CYS A 184 -5.48 -0.03 7.37
CA CYS A 184 -6.85 -0.50 7.16
C CYS A 184 -7.19 -1.76 7.98
N TYR A 185 -6.29 -2.76 8.01
CA TYR A 185 -6.49 -3.96 8.82
C TYR A 185 -6.54 -3.66 10.32
N ARG A 186 -5.58 -2.89 10.82
CA ARG A 186 -5.48 -2.64 12.26
C ARG A 186 -6.59 -1.74 12.78
N LEU A 187 -6.87 -0.64 12.08
CA LEU A 187 -7.86 0.34 12.52
C LEU A 187 -9.29 -0.15 12.32
N CYS A 188 -9.57 -0.89 11.23
CA CYS A 188 -10.94 -1.35 10.94
C CYS A 188 -11.23 -2.76 11.44
N LEU A 189 -10.24 -3.65 11.49
CA LEU A 189 -10.45 -5.07 11.84
C LEU A 189 -9.81 -5.47 13.18
N GLY A 190 -9.01 -4.59 13.79
CA GLY A 190 -8.39 -4.85 15.10
C GLY A 190 -7.36 -5.98 15.08
N ARG A 191 -6.80 -6.31 13.92
CA ARG A 191 -5.85 -7.41 13.73
C ARG A 191 -4.83 -7.13 12.64
N ASP A 192 -3.72 -7.84 12.66
CA ASP A 192 -2.76 -7.85 11.57
C ASP A 192 -3.30 -8.61 10.35
N ALA A 193 -2.86 -8.20 9.17
CA ALA A 193 -3.12 -8.93 7.94
C ALA A 193 -2.30 -10.22 7.91
N ASP A 194 -2.88 -11.32 7.44
CA ASP A 194 -2.08 -12.45 7.00
C ASP A 194 -1.34 -12.12 5.68
N THR A 195 -0.30 -12.89 5.36
CA THR A 195 0.56 -12.64 4.19
C THR A 195 -0.21 -12.68 2.87
N ASP A 196 -1.20 -13.56 2.72
CA ASP A 196 -1.96 -13.71 1.48
C ASP A 196 -2.91 -12.52 1.30
N GLY A 197 -3.63 -12.13 2.36
CA GLY A 197 -4.50 -10.97 2.39
C GLY A 197 -3.76 -9.67 2.14
N LEU A 198 -2.58 -9.48 2.74
CA LEU A 198 -1.76 -8.28 2.53
C LEU A 198 -1.26 -8.19 1.08
N ASN A 199 -0.76 -9.30 0.52
CA ASN A 199 -0.31 -9.35 -0.87
C ASN A 199 -1.46 -9.15 -1.87
N ALA A 200 -2.64 -9.70 -1.58
CA ALA A 200 -3.82 -9.54 -2.44
C ALA A 200 -4.23 -8.07 -2.56
N TRP A 201 -4.30 -7.33 -1.45
CA TRP A 201 -4.63 -5.90 -1.47
C TRP A 201 -3.54 -5.05 -2.11
N CYS A 202 -2.27 -5.31 -1.78
CA CYS A 202 -1.16 -4.58 -2.41
C CYS A 202 -1.15 -4.78 -3.93
N SER A 203 -1.39 -6.02 -4.41
CA SER A 203 -1.48 -6.32 -5.84
C SER A 203 -2.60 -5.54 -6.53
N GLN A 204 -3.78 -5.47 -5.92
CA GLN A 204 -4.92 -4.72 -6.48
C GLN A 204 -4.66 -3.21 -6.56
N LEU A 205 -4.05 -2.64 -5.52
CA LEU A 205 -3.70 -1.21 -5.47
C LEU A 205 -2.59 -0.86 -6.46
N LEU A 206 -1.51 -1.65 -6.47
CA LEU A 206 -0.37 -1.44 -7.39
C LEU A 206 -0.74 -1.68 -8.85
N GLY A 207 -1.66 -2.62 -9.11
CA GLY A 207 -2.20 -2.90 -10.44
C GLY A 207 -3.27 -1.91 -10.89
N GLY A 208 -3.75 -1.02 -10.03
CA GLY A 208 -4.82 -0.06 -10.33
C GLY A 208 -6.19 -0.71 -10.52
N ALA A 209 -6.39 -1.95 -10.07
CA ALA A 209 -7.69 -2.62 -10.09
C ALA A 209 -8.65 -2.05 -9.04
N ASN A 210 -8.10 -1.47 -7.97
CA ASN A 210 -8.82 -0.67 -7.00
C ASN A 210 -8.05 0.62 -6.72
N THR A 211 -8.80 1.70 -6.49
CA THR A 211 -8.31 2.94 -5.89
C THR A 211 -8.15 2.78 -4.39
N ALA A 212 -7.42 3.70 -3.75
CA ALA A 212 -7.26 3.67 -2.30
C ALA A 212 -8.59 3.90 -1.56
N LYS A 213 -9.50 4.72 -2.10
CA LYS A 213 -10.85 4.91 -1.56
C LYS A 213 -11.69 3.64 -1.63
N GLU A 214 -11.67 2.93 -2.76
CA GLU A 214 -12.41 1.66 -2.92
C GLU A 214 -11.89 0.58 -1.96
N ALA A 215 -10.56 0.47 -1.82
CA ALA A 215 -9.97 -0.43 -0.84
C ALA A 215 -10.42 -0.07 0.58
N ALA A 216 -10.25 1.20 1.00
CA ALA A 216 -10.66 1.66 2.33
C ALA A 216 -12.15 1.45 2.60
N TYR A 217 -13.01 1.68 1.59
CA TYR A 217 -14.45 1.42 1.69
C TYR A 217 -14.75 -0.03 2.06
N GLY A 218 -14.03 -0.99 1.44
CA GLY A 218 -14.16 -2.41 1.75
C GLY A 218 -13.85 -2.77 3.20
N PHE A 219 -12.96 -2.04 3.86
CA PHE A 219 -12.65 -2.23 5.29
C PHE A 219 -13.63 -1.48 6.20
N VAL A 220 -13.87 -0.20 5.93
CA VAL A 220 -14.71 0.69 6.76
C VAL A 220 -16.19 0.29 6.74
N PHE A 221 -16.69 -0.29 5.65
CA PHE A 221 -18.07 -0.78 5.59
C PHE A 221 -18.16 -2.29 5.60
N SER A 222 -17.08 -2.96 6.03
CA SER A 222 -17.11 -4.40 6.29
C SER A 222 -18.07 -4.72 7.44
N THR A 223 -18.66 -5.90 7.38
CA THR A 223 -19.46 -6.46 8.48
C THR A 223 -18.66 -6.50 9.80
N GLU A 224 -17.36 -6.75 9.73
CA GLU A 224 -16.46 -6.82 10.90
C GLU A 224 -16.35 -5.45 11.59
N PHE A 225 -16.06 -4.38 10.84
CA PHE A 225 -15.97 -3.04 11.44
C PHE A 225 -17.33 -2.50 11.87
N GLN A 226 -18.41 -2.77 11.12
CA GLN A 226 -19.76 -2.34 11.52
C GLN A 226 -20.22 -2.99 12.83
N HIS A 227 -19.79 -4.22 13.12
CA HIS A 227 -20.08 -4.92 14.38
C HIS A 227 -19.14 -4.58 15.53
N SER A 228 -18.09 -3.78 15.30
CA SER A 228 -17.15 -3.37 16.37
C SER A 228 -17.81 -2.54 17.48
N GLY A 229 -18.94 -1.89 17.20
CA GLY A 229 -19.68 -1.09 18.17
C GLY A 229 -18.97 0.21 18.60
N ILE A 230 -17.97 0.67 17.83
CA ILE A 230 -17.24 1.91 18.15
C ILE A 230 -18.16 3.13 18.15
N SER A 231 -17.85 4.11 19.00
CA SER A 231 -18.57 5.40 19.04
C SER A 231 -18.32 6.23 17.79
N ASP A 232 -19.11 7.27 17.58
CA ASP A 232 -18.91 8.20 16.46
C ASP A 232 -17.62 9.01 16.60
N GLU A 233 -17.23 9.37 17.82
CA GLU A 233 -15.93 9.99 18.09
C GLU A 233 -14.78 9.06 17.67
N GLU A 234 -14.84 7.79 18.06
CA GLU A 234 -13.82 6.81 17.70
C GLU A 234 -13.80 6.52 16.19
N PHE A 235 -14.97 6.49 15.56
CA PHE A 235 -15.05 6.39 14.10
C PHE A 235 -14.32 7.54 13.39
N VAL A 236 -14.49 8.79 13.85
CA VAL A 236 -13.79 9.94 13.28
C VAL A 236 -12.28 9.83 13.48
N LYS A 237 -11.82 9.39 14.66
CA LYS A 237 -10.39 9.15 14.93
C LYS A 237 -9.79 8.14 13.95
N VAL A 238 -10.51 7.04 13.69
CA VAL A 238 -10.12 6.06 12.67
C VAL A 238 -10.05 6.69 11.27
N MET A 239 -10.97 7.58 10.90
CA MET A 239 -10.90 8.27 9.60
C MET A 239 -9.64 9.14 9.47
N TYR A 240 -9.26 9.89 10.51
CA TYR A 240 -8.02 10.68 10.52
C TYR A 240 -6.79 9.80 10.31
N GLU A 241 -6.66 8.73 11.10
CA GLU A 241 -5.47 7.87 11.04
C GLU A 241 -5.41 7.06 9.73
N LEU A 242 -6.56 6.56 9.24
CA LEU A 242 -6.61 5.76 8.03
C LEU A 242 -6.30 6.60 6.78
N PHE A 243 -6.97 7.76 6.63
CA PHE A 243 -6.89 8.57 5.41
C PHE A 243 -5.78 9.61 5.44
N LEU A 244 -5.48 10.20 6.59
CA LEU A 244 -4.56 11.33 6.67
C LEU A 244 -3.21 10.96 7.27
N ASP A 245 -3.07 9.72 7.77
CA ASP A 245 -1.85 9.21 8.39
C ASP A 245 -1.32 10.12 9.52
N ARG A 246 -2.26 10.67 10.29
CA ARG A 246 -1.99 11.55 11.42
C ARG A 246 -3.13 11.50 12.43
N GLN A 247 -2.85 11.97 13.64
CA GLN A 247 -3.87 12.19 14.64
C GLN A 247 -4.71 13.44 14.32
N TRP A 248 -5.93 13.42 14.84
CA TRP A 248 -6.84 14.55 14.84
C TRP A 248 -6.29 15.69 15.71
N ASP A 249 -6.75 16.90 15.42
CA ASP A 249 -6.74 18.01 16.37
C ASP A 249 -8.11 18.11 17.06
N ASP A 250 -8.16 18.67 18.28
CA ASP A 250 -9.38 18.70 19.10
C ASP A 250 -10.55 19.42 18.39
N GLU A 251 -10.28 20.54 17.72
CA GLU A 251 -11.30 21.31 16.99
C GLU A 251 -11.83 20.55 15.76
N GLY A 252 -10.93 19.96 14.99
CA GLY A 252 -11.28 19.13 13.84
C GLY A 252 -12.11 17.91 14.23
N LEU A 253 -11.74 17.21 15.31
CA LEU A 253 -12.51 16.10 15.84
C LEU A 253 -13.92 16.53 16.24
N ASP A 254 -14.05 17.58 17.05
CA ASP A 254 -15.35 18.11 17.49
C ASP A 254 -16.24 18.49 16.29
N ASN A 255 -15.67 19.13 15.27
CA ASN A 255 -16.39 19.50 14.05
C ASN A 255 -16.94 18.28 13.31
N TRP A 256 -16.12 17.24 13.08
CA TRP A 256 -16.56 16.04 12.40
C TRP A 256 -17.57 15.22 13.20
N VAL A 257 -17.42 15.16 14.52
CA VAL A 257 -18.40 14.51 15.41
C VAL A 257 -19.74 15.26 15.37
N ASN A 258 -19.73 16.60 15.33
CA ASN A 258 -20.95 17.39 15.16
C ASN A 258 -21.61 17.16 13.79
N ILE A 259 -20.81 17.00 12.72
CA ILE A 259 -21.32 16.64 11.39
C ILE A 259 -22.05 15.28 11.42
N LEU A 260 -21.55 14.29 12.17
CA LEU A 260 -22.18 12.97 12.32
C LEU A 260 -23.53 13.01 13.04
N GLN A 261 -23.84 14.04 13.83
CA GLN A 261 -25.16 14.11 14.48
C GLN A 261 -26.31 14.21 13.49
N ASN A 262 -26.05 14.72 12.28
CA ASN A 262 -27.07 14.95 11.24
C ASN A 262 -26.71 14.29 9.90
N ASN A 263 -25.64 13.49 9.84
CA ASN A 263 -25.19 12.81 8.63
C ASN A 263 -24.71 11.40 8.98
N SER A 264 -24.58 10.53 7.98
CA SER A 264 -24.11 9.17 8.21
C SER A 264 -22.57 9.08 8.28
N ARG A 265 -22.08 7.95 8.78
CA ARG A 265 -20.66 7.57 8.71
C ARG A 265 -20.12 7.49 7.30
N TYR A 266 -20.96 7.18 6.31
CA TYR A 266 -20.56 7.20 4.90
C TYR A 266 -20.35 8.63 4.38
N TYR A 267 -21.16 9.60 4.79
CA TYR A 267 -20.91 11.02 4.53
C TYR A 267 -19.54 11.46 5.06
N VAL A 268 -19.24 11.13 6.32
CA VAL A 268 -17.94 11.49 6.93
C VAL A 268 -16.79 10.73 6.27
N PHE A 269 -16.93 9.44 5.99
CA PHE A 269 -15.95 8.67 5.21
C PHE A 269 -15.60 9.37 3.90
N ASN A 270 -16.60 9.81 3.12
CA ASN A 270 -16.36 10.55 1.88
C ASN A 270 -15.68 11.90 2.14
N GLY A 271 -16.01 12.58 3.23
CA GLY A 271 -15.32 13.81 3.66
C GLY A 271 -13.80 13.65 3.74
N PHE A 272 -13.32 12.54 4.31
CA PHE A 272 -11.90 12.22 4.39
C PHE A 272 -11.36 11.64 3.08
N ALA A 273 -12.05 10.67 2.48
CA ALA A 273 -11.62 9.96 1.28
C ALA A 273 -11.65 10.80 -0.01
N ASP A 274 -12.41 11.90 -0.03
CA ASP A 274 -12.46 12.88 -1.12
C ASP A 274 -11.61 14.12 -0.84
N SER A 275 -10.92 14.16 0.30
CA SER A 275 -10.11 15.32 0.71
C SER A 275 -8.88 15.51 -0.17
N ALA A 276 -8.48 16.78 -0.35
CA ALA A 276 -7.24 17.12 -1.04
C ALA A 276 -6.01 16.54 -0.34
N GLU A 277 -6.05 16.41 1.00
CA GLU A 277 -4.97 15.85 1.80
C GLU A 277 -4.77 14.35 1.50
N PHE A 278 -5.86 13.56 1.49
CA PHE A 278 -5.75 12.14 1.10
C PHE A 278 -5.35 11.97 -0.37
N ASP A 279 -5.83 12.84 -1.25
CA ASP A 279 -5.41 12.87 -2.66
C ASP A 279 -3.89 13.10 -2.81
N GLN A 280 -3.31 14.01 -2.02
CA GLN A 280 -1.86 14.27 -1.99
C GLN A 280 -1.08 13.10 -1.39
N LEU A 281 -1.61 12.51 -0.32
CA LEU A 281 -0.99 11.36 0.34
C LEU A 281 -0.91 10.16 -0.62
N CYS A 282 -2.02 9.82 -1.29
CA CYS A 282 -2.04 8.77 -2.30
C CYS A 282 -1.05 9.04 -3.44
N GLN A 283 -0.91 10.29 -3.89
CA GLN A 283 0.09 10.64 -4.91
C GLN A 283 1.52 10.38 -4.43
N SER A 284 1.83 10.69 -3.17
CA SER A 284 3.14 10.38 -2.58
C SER A 284 3.42 8.88 -2.50
N TYR A 285 2.37 8.06 -2.47
CA TYR A 285 2.45 6.60 -2.46
C TYR A 285 2.47 6.00 -3.88
N GLY A 286 2.25 6.80 -4.93
CA GLY A 286 2.05 6.30 -6.28
C GLY A 286 0.69 5.64 -6.51
N LEU A 287 -0.31 5.96 -5.67
CA LEU A 287 -1.68 5.46 -5.76
C LEU A 287 -2.65 6.51 -6.32
N GLN A 288 -3.76 6.03 -6.86
CA GLN A 288 -4.93 6.87 -7.13
C GLN A 288 -5.89 6.78 -5.95
N ALA A 289 -6.20 7.90 -5.31
CA ALA A 289 -7.20 7.92 -4.25
C ALA A 289 -8.59 7.59 -4.79
N ARG A 290 -8.92 8.09 -6.00
CA ARG A 290 -10.22 8.02 -6.66
C ARG A 290 -10.02 7.92 -8.17
N THR A 291 -10.99 7.39 -8.88
CA THR A 291 -10.98 7.31 -10.34
C THR A 291 -11.03 8.70 -10.97
N PHE A 292 -10.61 8.79 -12.24
CA PHE A 292 -10.72 10.05 -13.00
C PHE A 292 -12.18 10.54 -13.09
N ALA A 293 -13.11 9.62 -13.36
CA ALA A 293 -14.54 9.93 -13.48
C ALA A 293 -15.14 10.49 -12.17
N GLU A 294 -14.75 9.94 -11.02
CA GLU A 294 -15.18 10.46 -9.72
C GLU A 294 -14.66 11.88 -9.47
N LYS A 295 -13.36 12.12 -9.72
CA LYS A 295 -12.76 13.45 -9.54
C LYS A 295 -13.38 14.49 -10.46
N GLU A 296 -13.62 14.12 -11.71
CA GLU A 296 -14.28 15.00 -12.68
C GLU A 296 -15.71 15.33 -12.25
N LEU A 297 -16.50 14.31 -11.88
CA LEU A 297 -17.88 14.53 -11.41
C LEU A 297 -17.91 15.41 -10.15
N ASP A 298 -17.08 15.12 -9.15
CA ASP A 298 -17.01 15.87 -7.89
C ASP A 298 -16.63 17.33 -8.15
N SER A 299 -15.72 17.61 -9.08
CA SER A 299 -15.38 18.98 -9.49
C SER A 299 -16.60 19.75 -10.00
N TYR A 300 -17.44 19.14 -10.84
CA TYR A 300 -18.66 19.80 -11.33
C TYR A 300 -19.71 19.97 -10.25
N VAL A 301 -19.92 18.94 -9.44
CA VAL A 301 -20.90 18.96 -8.34
C VAL A 301 -20.53 20.06 -7.35
N MET A 302 -19.28 20.11 -6.89
CA MET A 302 -18.81 21.12 -5.93
C MET A 302 -18.87 22.54 -6.49
N GLN A 303 -18.57 22.73 -7.78
CA GLN A 303 -18.73 24.03 -8.44
C GLN A 303 -20.20 24.52 -8.38
N VAL A 304 -21.16 23.63 -8.62
CA VAL A 304 -22.59 23.98 -8.56
C VAL A 304 -23.05 24.19 -7.12
N LEU A 305 -22.74 23.26 -6.22
CA LEU A 305 -23.15 23.34 -4.81
C LEU A 305 -22.60 24.60 -4.13
N GLY A 306 -21.36 24.99 -4.43
CA GLY A 306 -20.77 26.23 -3.89
C GLY A 306 -21.48 27.51 -4.35
N GLN A 307 -22.30 27.46 -5.40
CA GLN A 307 -23.10 28.60 -5.88
C GLN A 307 -24.51 28.62 -5.28
N ILE A 308 -25.08 27.45 -4.98
CA ILE A 308 -26.51 27.32 -4.65
C ILE A 308 -26.78 26.90 -3.21
N THR A 309 -25.75 26.53 -2.46
CA THR A 309 -25.86 26.09 -1.06
C THR A 309 -24.94 26.87 -0.14
N ASN A 310 -25.22 26.82 1.17
CA ASN A 310 -24.32 27.30 2.21
C ASN A 310 -24.54 26.49 3.51
N GLU A 311 -23.71 26.74 4.52
CA GLU A 311 -23.71 26.01 5.80
C GLU A 311 -24.97 26.20 6.64
N SER A 312 -25.66 27.34 6.50
CA SER A 312 -26.90 27.61 7.25
C SER A 312 -28.13 26.86 6.73
N MET A 313 -28.03 26.26 5.53
CA MET A 313 -29.13 25.54 4.92
C MET A 313 -29.28 24.14 5.50
N THR A 314 -30.53 23.77 5.79
CA THR A 314 -30.88 22.37 6.10
C THR A 314 -30.62 21.48 4.88
N GLN A 315 -30.52 20.18 5.10
CA GLN A 315 -30.31 19.21 4.03
C GLN A 315 -31.42 19.27 2.96
N GLU A 316 -32.67 19.42 3.40
CA GLU A 316 -33.83 19.57 2.51
C GLU A 316 -33.78 20.87 1.70
N GLN A 317 -33.36 21.98 2.32
CA GLN A 317 -33.15 23.24 1.61
C GLN A 317 -32.07 23.10 0.54
N LYS A 318 -30.97 22.38 0.84
CA LYS A 318 -29.91 22.10 -0.14
C LYS A 318 -30.44 21.24 -1.28
N LEU A 319 -31.20 20.19 -1.00
CA LEU A 319 -31.82 19.34 -2.03
C LEU A 319 -32.75 20.14 -2.92
N ARG A 320 -33.55 21.02 -2.33
CA ARG A 320 -34.44 21.92 -3.06
C ARG A 320 -33.66 22.85 -3.99
N ALA A 321 -32.58 23.45 -3.51
CA ALA A 321 -31.72 24.28 -4.34
C ALA A 321 -31.12 23.50 -5.52
N CYS A 322 -30.64 22.26 -5.31
CA CYS A 322 -30.15 21.38 -6.38
C CYS A 322 -31.22 21.11 -7.44
N TYR A 323 -32.44 20.81 -6.99
CA TYR A 323 -33.59 20.54 -7.87
C TYR A 323 -33.99 21.78 -8.69
N ASP A 324 -34.16 22.92 -8.03
CA ASP A 324 -34.52 24.19 -8.67
C ASP A 324 -33.43 24.64 -9.64
N TRP A 325 -32.16 24.44 -9.30
CA TRP A 325 -31.04 24.75 -10.18
C TRP A 325 -31.11 23.95 -11.49
N LEU A 326 -31.41 22.65 -11.44
CA LEU A 326 -31.60 21.84 -12.64
C LEU A 326 -32.77 22.34 -13.49
N MET A 327 -33.89 22.71 -12.86
CA MET A 327 -35.05 23.22 -13.59
C MET A 327 -34.78 24.55 -14.29
N GLN A 328 -34.00 25.43 -13.66
CA GLN A 328 -33.79 26.80 -14.13
C GLN A 328 -32.59 26.94 -15.06
N GLN A 329 -31.55 26.14 -14.85
CA GLN A 329 -30.25 26.28 -15.53
C GLN A 329 -30.02 25.24 -16.61
N CYS A 330 -30.83 24.18 -16.67
CA CYS A 330 -30.72 23.14 -17.69
C CYS A 330 -31.94 23.12 -18.62
N SER A 331 -31.77 22.53 -19.81
CA SER A 331 -32.86 22.32 -20.75
C SER A 331 -32.78 20.95 -21.42
N TYR A 332 -33.90 20.46 -21.96
CA TYR A 332 -33.89 19.17 -22.61
C TYR A 332 -33.09 19.16 -23.92
N LYS A 333 -32.32 18.09 -24.11
CA LYS A 333 -31.66 17.74 -25.37
C LYS A 333 -31.53 16.23 -25.43
N ALA A 334 -31.96 15.64 -26.54
CA ALA A 334 -31.74 14.22 -26.78
C ALA A 334 -30.23 13.91 -26.76
N VAL A 335 -29.85 12.89 -26.00
CA VAL A 335 -28.48 12.40 -25.88
C VAL A 335 -28.42 11.04 -26.59
N PHE A 336 -27.44 10.88 -27.48
CA PHE A 336 -27.19 9.66 -28.23
C PHE A 336 -25.74 9.25 -28.05
N GLY A 337 -25.47 7.94 -28.02
CA GLY A 337 -24.13 7.38 -27.87
C GLY A 337 -24.04 6.39 -26.72
N SER A 338 -22.88 5.73 -26.63
CA SER A 338 -22.52 4.85 -25.51
C SER A 338 -21.75 5.61 -24.45
N VAL A 339 -21.84 5.14 -23.21
CA VAL A 339 -21.01 5.62 -22.11
C VAL A 339 -19.55 5.23 -22.40
N PRO A 340 -18.58 6.17 -22.34
CA PRO A 340 -17.16 5.85 -22.52
C PRO A 340 -16.62 4.92 -21.44
N ASP A 341 -15.61 4.13 -21.79
CA ASP A 341 -14.89 3.31 -20.82
C ASP A 341 -14.34 4.15 -19.66
N GLY A 342 -14.38 3.59 -18.45
CA GLY A 342 -13.94 4.27 -17.23
C GLY A 342 -14.99 5.17 -16.57
N TYR A 343 -16.19 5.30 -17.15
CA TYR A 343 -17.32 5.98 -16.53
C TYR A 343 -18.46 5.00 -16.25
N THR A 344 -19.09 5.15 -15.10
CA THR A 344 -20.44 4.61 -14.90
C THR A 344 -21.46 5.41 -15.72
N PHE A 345 -22.63 4.81 -15.94
CA PHE A 345 -23.73 5.47 -16.63
C PHE A 345 -24.09 6.79 -15.95
N GLU A 346 -24.27 6.76 -14.64
CA GLU A 346 -24.67 7.88 -13.81
C GLU A 346 -23.61 8.99 -13.85
N GLN A 347 -22.32 8.64 -13.71
CA GLN A 347 -21.24 9.63 -13.78
C GLN A 347 -21.22 10.37 -15.12
N TRP A 348 -21.25 9.62 -16.23
CA TRP A 348 -21.17 10.24 -17.55
C TRP A 348 -22.37 11.15 -17.86
N TYR A 349 -23.58 10.68 -17.54
CA TYR A 349 -24.80 11.47 -17.76
C TYR A 349 -24.86 12.72 -16.86
N ALA A 350 -24.41 12.62 -15.61
CA ALA A 350 -24.29 13.77 -14.72
C ALA A 350 -23.26 14.79 -15.23
N ILE A 351 -22.05 14.33 -15.59
CA ILE A 351 -20.98 15.19 -16.11
C ILE A 351 -21.45 15.92 -17.38
N ASN A 352 -22.09 15.22 -18.32
CA ASN A 352 -22.64 15.83 -19.52
C ASN A 352 -23.70 16.89 -19.20
N MET A 353 -24.59 16.61 -18.23
CA MET A 353 -25.58 17.59 -17.80
C MET A 353 -24.91 18.86 -17.26
N PHE A 354 -23.89 18.73 -16.42
CA PHE A 354 -23.18 19.88 -15.87
C PHE A 354 -22.42 20.66 -16.94
N LYS A 355 -21.75 19.98 -17.87
CA LYS A 355 -20.98 20.59 -18.98
C LYS A 355 -21.86 21.34 -19.96
N GLU A 356 -22.87 20.66 -20.49
CA GLU A 356 -23.65 21.15 -21.62
C GLU A 356 -24.83 22.03 -21.17
N ARG A 357 -25.21 21.95 -19.88
CA ARG A 357 -26.48 22.47 -19.33
C ARG A 357 -27.70 21.97 -20.11
N ARG A 358 -27.55 20.82 -20.78
CA ARG A 358 -28.52 20.25 -21.68
C ARG A 358 -28.44 18.73 -21.66
N GLY A 359 -29.56 18.06 -21.51
CA GLY A 359 -29.59 16.60 -21.46
C GLY A 359 -31.00 16.01 -21.46
N ASN A 360 -31.08 14.69 -21.47
CA ASN A 360 -32.33 13.94 -21.40
C ASN A 360 -32.68 13.55 -19.94
N CYS A 361 -33.74 12.77 -19.74
CA CYS A 361 -34.18 12.26 -18.43
C CYS A 361 -33.05 11.65 -17.59
N TYR A 362 -32.22 10.80 -18.19
CA TYR A 362 -31.07 10.19 -17.53
C TYR A 362 -30.05 11.22 -17.07
N SER A 363 -29.85 12.30 -17.85
CA SER A 363 -28.95 13.41 -17.51
C SER A 363 -29.45 14.18 -16.29
N TYR A 364 -30.76 14.49 -16.25
CA TYR A 364 -31.40 15.18 -15.12
C TYR A 364 -31.32 14.34 -13.85
N ALA A 365 -31.74 13.07 -13.92
CA ALA A 365 -31.75 12.19 -12.78
C ALA A 365 -30.32 11.91 -12.26
N SER A 366 -29.35 11.71 -13.15
CA SER A 366 -27.96 11.48 -12.75
C SER A 366 -27.32 12.71 -12.09
N ALA A 367 -27.58 13.92 -12.61
CA ALA A 367 -27.08 15.14 -12.00
C ALA A 367 -27.69 15.42 -10.62
N LEU A 368 -29.01 15.20 -10.48
CA LEU A 368 -29.68 15.32 -9.18
C LEU A 368 -29.15 14.27 -8.20
N LEU A 369 -28.99 13.02 -8.64
CA LEU A 369 -28.43 11.94 -7.84
C LEU A 369 -27.04 12.31 -7.31
N ALA A 370 -26.16 12.80 -8.17
CA ALA A 370 -24.79 13.17 -7.80
C ALA A 370 -24.77 14.30 -6.76
N MET A 371 -25.57 15.35 -6.96
CA MET A 371 -25.68 16.44 -5.98
C MET A 371 -26.32 15.98 -4.66
N ALA A 372 -27.39 15.18 -4.72
CA ALA A 372 -28.10 14.67 -3.56
C ALA A 372 -27.17 13.81 -2.68
N LYS A 373 -26.41 12.89 -3.28
CA LYS A 373 -25.40 12.10 -2.57
C LYS A 373 -24.33 12.99 -1.93
N ARG A 374 -23.86 14.03 -2.62
CA ARG A 374 -22.84 14.93 -2.09
C ARG A 374 -23.30 15.76 -0.89
N ILE A 375 -24.60 16.07 -0.80
CA ILE A 375 -25.20 16.76 0.35
C ILE A 375 -25.73 15.79 1.43
N GLY A 376 -25.46 14.49 1.31
CA GLY A 376 -25.71 13.48 2.36
C GLY A 376 -26.97 12.63 2.21
N TYR A 377 -27.64 12.63 1.04
CA TYR A 377 -28.72 11.67 0.75
C TYR A 377 -28.15 10.38 0.17
N GLU A 378 -27.77 9.46 1.05
CA GLU A 378 -27.07 8.22 0.68
C GLU A 378 -28.01 7.17 0.11
N ASP A 379 -29.25 7.16 0.57
CA ASP A 379 -30.34 6.34 0.08
C ASP A 379 -30.89 6.84 -1.27
N ALA A 380 -30.36 7.95 -1.79
CA ALA A 380 -30.70 8.44 -3.12
C ALA A 380 -30.34 7.41 -4.19
N VAL A 381 -31.34 7.00 -4.96
CA VAL A 381 -31.19 6.07 -6.08
C VAL A 381 -31.83 6.64 -7.32
N MET A 382 -31.24 6.39 -8.48
CA MET A 382 -31.89 6.68 -9.74
C MET A 382 -32.68 5.46 -10.20
N ILE A 383 -33.94 5.66 -10.56
CA ILE A 383 -34.79 4.64 -11.15
C ILE A 383 -34.82 4.84 -12.67
N LYS A 384 -34.46 3.80 -13.43
CA LYS A 384 -34.61 3.74 -14.89
C LYS A 384 -35.89 2.98 -15.21
N GLY A 385 -36.99 3.70 -15.40
CA GLY A 385 -38.31 3.12 -15.61
C GLY A 385 -39.00 3.72 -16.81
N TYR A 386 -40.30 3.94 -16.65
CA TYR A 386 -41.16 4.50 -17.68
C TYR A 386 -42.14 5.49 -17.08
N PHE A 387 -42.60 6.46 -17.88
CA PHE A 387 -43.71 7.33 -17.53
C PHE A 387 -44.76 7.35 -18.65
N GLN A 388 -45.98 7.73 -18.29
CA GLN A 388 -47.05 8.00 -19.24
C GLN A 388 -47.35 9.50 -19.25
N GLY A 389 -47.07 10.18 -20.37
CA GLY A 389 -47.32 11.61 -20.54
C GLY A 389 -47.52 12.00 -22.00
N PRO A 390 -47.85 13.26 -22.29
CA PRO A 390 -48.11 13.73 -23.65
C PRO A 390 -46.80 13.87 -24.45
N THR A 391 -46.12 12.77 -24.77
CA THR A 391 -44.97 12.78 -25.69
C THR A 391 -45.47 12.88 -27.12
N GLY A 392 -45.86 14.07 -27.56
CA GLY A 392 -45.89 14.57 -28.94
C GLY A 392 -46.57 13.81 -30.08
N LYS A 393 -46.89 12.51 -29.98
CA LYS A 393 -47.48 11.70 -31.06
C LYS A 393 -48.38 10.53 -30.61
N VAL A 394 -48.40 10.12 -29.34
CA VAL A 394 -49.38 9.12 -28.85
C VAL A 394 -49.69 9.39 -27.38
N THR A 395 -50.95 9.66 -27.06
CA THR A 395 -51.44 9.66 -25.68
C THR A 395 -51.66 8.20 -25.26
N ASN A 396 -51.08 7.78 -24.12
CA ASN A 396 -51.15 6.42 -23.54
C ASN A 396 -50.04 5.40 -23.89
N THR A 397 -48.88 5.82 -24.38
CA THR A 397 -47.70 4.93 -24.46
C THR A 397 -46.74 5.18 -23.30
N TRP A 398 -46.22 4.11 -22.72
CA TRP A 398 -45.13 4.17 -21.74
C TRP A 398 -43.81 4.48 -22.45
N SER A 399 -43.18 5.60 -22.07
CA SER A 399 -41.89 6.02 -22.63
C SER A 399 -40.77 5.83 -21.60
N PRO A 400 -39.58 5.34 -22.01
CA PRO A 400 -38.43 5.21 -21.11
C PRO A 400 -38.08 6.54 -20.44
N HIS A 401 -37.83 6.49 -19.14
CA HIS A 401 -37.62 7.68 -18.32
C HIS A 401 -36.83 7.38 -17.05
N ALA A 402 -36.30 8.43 -16.43
CA ALA A 402 -35.58 8.30 -15.16
C ALA A 402 -35.90 9.42 -14.19
N TRP A 403 -35.94 9.06 -12.90
CA TRP A 403 -36.13 9.98 -11.77
C TRP A 403 -35.26 9.52 -10.59
N VAL A 404 -35.14 10.37 -9.57
CA VAL A 404 -34.44 10.03 -8.32
C VAL A 404 -35.46 9.69 -7.25
N GLU A 405 -35.20 8.66 -6.45
CA GLU A 405 -35.95 8.34 -5.24
C GLU A 405 -35.06 8.51 -4.00
N ILE A 406 -35.62 9.15 -2.97
CA ILE A 406 -34.99 9.39 -1.66
C ILE A 406 -36.07 9.17 -0.61
N GLY A 407 -35.85 8.30 0.37
CA GLY A 407 -36.83 7.97 1.40
C GLY A 407 -38.17 7.47 0.85
N GLY A 408 -38.19 6.85 -0.34
CA GLY A 408 -39.39 6.41 -1.04
C GLY A 408 -40.18 7.53 -1.76
N LEU A 409 -39.73 8.77 -1.67
CA LEU A 409 -40.32 9.92 -2.37
C LEU A 409 -39.63 10.13 -3.73
N LYS A 410 -40.38 10.65 -4.70
CA LYS A 410 -39.92 10.80 -6.10
C LYS A 410 -39.51 12.24 -6.40
N TYR A 411 -38.38 12.38 -7.07
CA TYR A 411 -37.78 13.65 -7.48
C TYR A 411 -37.49 13.64 -8.98
N ASP A 412 -38.21 14.46 -9.73
CA ASP A 412 -38.09 14.53 -11.19
C ASP A 412 -38.04 15.98 -11.69
N PRO A 413 -36.83 16.57 -11.78
CA PRO A 413 -36.68 17.96 -12.20
C PRO A 413 -36.98 18.17 -13.69
N GLN A 414 -36.85 17.14 -14.53
CA GLN A 414 -37.20 17.29 -15.95
C GLN A 414 -38.71 17.47 -16.11
N GLN A 415 -39.51 16.60 -15.49
CA GLN A 415 -40.96 16.64 -15.61
C GLN A 415 -41.54 17.95 -15.04
N ALA A 416 -40.94 18.48 -13.97
CA ALA A 416 -41.29 19.79 -13.47
C ALA A 416 -40.92 20.91 -14.46
N ALA A 417 -39.72 20.88 -15.05
CA ALA A 417 -39.26 21.90 -15.97
C ALA A 417 -40.03 21.93 -17.31
N GLU A 418 -40.34 20.78 -17.90
CA GLU A 418 -40.99 20.69 -19.22
C GLU A 418 -42.51 20.76 -19.16
N HIS A 419 -43.11 20.32 -18.05
CA HIS A 419 -44.56 20.11 -17.97
C HIS A 419 -45.23 20.76 -16.75
N GLY A 420 -44.47 21.38 -15.84
CA GLY A 420 -45.01 22.05 -14.66
C GLY A 420 -45.55 21.11 -13.58
N TYR A 421 -45.15 19.84 -13.61
CA TYR A 421 -45.54 18.86 -12.60
C TYR A 421 -44.83 19.12 -11.26
N ASP A 422 -45.56 18.97 -10.15
CA ASP A 422 -44.99 19.02 -8.80
C ASP A 422 -44.31 17.69 -8.43
N CYS A 423 -43.04 17.56 -8.83
CA CYS A 423 -42.25 16.36 -8.67
C CYS A 423 -41.07 16.53 -7.70
N PHE A 424 -41.22 17.37 -6.65
CA PHE A 424 -40.23 17.50 -5.58
C PHE A 424 -40.70 16.73 -4.34
N GLY A 425 -40.49 15.43 -4.32
CA GLY A 425 -40.82 14.59 -3.18
C GLY A 425 -42.32 14.46 -2.90
N ASN A 426 -43.19 14.74 -3.88
CA ASN A 426 -44.64 14.66 -3.70
C ASN A 426 -45.09 13.19 -3.56
N PRO A 427 -45.68 12.77 -2.42
CA PRO A 427 -46.11 11.38 -2.21
C PRO A 427 -47.16 10.91 -3.22
N ASN A 428 -47.95 11.83 -3.75
CA ASN A 428 -49.01 11.53 -4.71
C ASN A 428 -48.51 11.58 -6.17
N SER A 429 -47.28 12.05 -6.41
CA SER A 429 -46.61 12.19 -7.70
C SER A 429 -47.57 12.40 -8.89
N PRO A 430 -47.71 13.62 -9.43
CA PRO A 430 -48.64 13.89 -10.53
C PRO A 430 -48.30 13.15 -11.83
N VAL A 431 -47.11 12.55 -11.92
CA VAL A 431 -46.66 11.72 -13.03
C VAL A 431 -46.93 10.24 -12.75
N PRO A 432 -47.63 9.53 -13.65
CA PRO A 432 -47.81 8.08 -13.56
C PRO A 432 -46.50 7.37 -13.97
N TYR A 433 -45.71 6.95 -12.98
CA TYR A 433 -44.49 6.17 -13.19
C TYR A 433 -44.76 4.66 -13.21
N LYS A 434 -43.96 3.94 -13.99
CA LYS A 434 -43.87 2.48 -13.98
C LYS A 434 -42.41 2.08 -13.79
N TYR A 435 -42.16 1.23 -12.80
CA TYR A 435 -40.85 0.65 -12.54
C TYR A 435 -40.44 -0.32 -13.67
N PRO A 436 -39.14 -0.49 -13.93
CA PRO A 436 -38.67 -1.54 -14.83
C PRO A 436 -39.14 -2.91 -14.33
N ASP A 437 -39.36 -3.84 -15.25
CA ASP A 437 -39.64 -5.23 -14.87
C ASP A 437 -38.39 -5.82 -14.20
N ALA A 438 -38.58 -6.54 -13.09
CA ALA A 438 -37.52 -7.01 -12.19
C ALA A 438 -36.57 -8.05 -12.81
#